data_AF-A0A6A7L4D6-F1
#
_entry.id   AF-A0A6A7L4D6-F1
#
_cell.length_a   1.000
_cell.length_b   1.000
_cell.length_c   1.000
_cell.angle_alpha   90.00
_cell.angle_beta   90.00
_cell.angle_gamma   90.00
#
_symmetry.space_group_name_H-M   'P 1'
#
loop_
_entity.id
_entity.type
_entity.pdbx_description
1 polymer ?
#
loop_
_entity_poly.entity_id
_entity_poly.type
_entity_poly.pdbx_seq_one_letter_code
_entity_poly.pdbx_strand_id
1 'polypeptide(L)'
;MTSPVEARSPRTTAPPGALRKRCRVWRGQAGPVGAACRRAGRRASGEEPRRGRAVCAEQRALGGNDWAYERAADSEAARTRPSYQDTRSAERRLQCGEYLPPPPRTECAWVRRRGLSVLMAVDLPSPGRIRSRALTRAGRFHRVIYDLRTEGTSRRRDAAAVGLGVFLGCSPFWGLHLALCWIAGRLLGLNRLKLYLAANLANPFVAPFLLFAEVQTGAVLRRGAFYELSLEGIKREGPWVFGGDFLLGSLVVGGALGLLAALVTYLTVGRASHDPGFSTVVREAADRFLPTGITAWEFARGKLRNDPVYREVLCGGWLPSGGTLVDVGCGQGLMLALLADARQEMDEGQWPETLPPPPRFDGLVGIELRRRVARIAQRALEQDATIIQGDVRNTLPCENRVVICFDVLHLMSAEDQDRVLAGVGRALEPGGMLVVREADAAGGWRFQMVRAGNWLKAIAIGRWRQRFHFRSADDWRACLERHGLVTDIQPMGHGTPFANVLLRATRHQGSGDRG
;
A
#
# COMPACT_ATOMS: atom_id res chain seq x y z
N MET A 1 -5.14 -31.16 60.56
CA MET A 1 -5.84 -31.75 61.73
C MET A 1 -6.76 -30.68 62.29
N THR A 2 -8.08 -30.86 62.39
CA THR A 2 -8.92 -32.06 62.16
C THR A 2 -10.27 -31.72 61.50
N SER A 3 -10.67 -32.55 60.54
CA SER A 3 -12.06 -32.78 60.06
C SER A 3 -12.86 -33.58 61.12
N PRO A 4 -14.20 -33.82 61.03
CA PRO A 4 -15.11 -33.87 59.87
C PRO A 4 -16.27 -32.84 59.93
N VAL A 5 -17.04 -32.52 58.87
CA VAL A 5 -17.73 -33.29 57.80
C VAL A 5 -18.94 -34.10 58.29
N GLU A 6 -20.13 -33.54 58.08
CA GLU A 6 -21.40 -34.28 58.06
C GLU A 6 -22.25 -33.77 56.88
N ALA A 7 -23.20 -34.57 56.36
CA ALA A 7 -23.80 -34.28 55.05
C ALA A 7 -25.23 -34.80 54.82
N ARG A 8 -25.98 -33.98 54.06
CA ARG A 8 -27.21 -34.24 53.25
C ARG A 8 -28.59 -34.05 53.91
N SER A 9 -29.54 -33.83 53.00
CA SER A 9 -30.99 -34.14 53.04
C SER A 9 -31.98 -33.02 53.45
N PRO A 10 -33.26 -33.09 52.97
CA PRO A 10 -33.73 -32.03 52.04
C PRO A 10 -35.22 -31.60 52.17
N ARG A 11 -35.69 -30.73 51.24
CA ARG A 11 -37.10 -30.31 51.00
C ARG A 11 -37.64 -29.40 52.14
N THR A 12 -38.66 -28.53 51.99
CA THR A 12 -39.48 -28.06 50.83
C THR A 12 -39.66 -26.50 51.02
N THR A 13 -40.54 -25.67 50.44
CA THR A 13 -41.78 -25.78 49.62
C THR A 13 -41.93 -24.53 48.71
N ALA A 14 -43.00 -24.46 47.91
CA ALA A 14 -43.59 -23.23 47.30
C ALA A 14 -45.02 -23.04 47.90
N PRO A 15 -45.98 -22.21 47.40
CA PRO A 15 -46.07 -21.28 46.23
C PRO A 15 -46.55 -19.86 46.70
N PRO A 16 -47.36 -19.03 45.98
CA PRO A 16 -47.70 -18.86 44.54
C PRO A 16 -47.13 -17.52 43.97
N GLY A 17 -47.31 -17.05 42.73
CA GLY A 17 -48.23 -17.35 41.61
C GLY A 17 -49.30 -16.25 41.46
N ALA A 18 -49.63 -15.69 40.29
CA ALA A 18 -49.11 -15.85 38.92
C ALA A 18 -49.59 -14.70 37.99
N LEU A 19 -48.99 -14.52 36.79
CA LEU A 19 -49.59 -13.75 35.67
C LEU A 19 -49.08 -14.24 34.29
N ARG A 20 -49.74 -13.87 33.17
CA ARG A 20 -49.78 -14.69 31.93
C ARG A 20 -49.12 -14.11 30.66
N LYS A 21 -48.26 -14.94 30.05
CA LYS A 21 -48.13 -15.34 28.62
C LYS A 21 -48.74 -14.47 27.48
N ARG A 22 -47.92 -14.16 26.46
CA ARG A 22 -48.04 -14.47 25.00
C ARG A 22 -46.70 -14.05 24.32
N CYS A 23 -45.90 -14.85 23.60
CA CYS A 23 -46.09 -15.76 22.44
C CYS A 23 -45.69 -15.14 21.07
N ARG A 24 -44.45 -15.40 20.61
CA ARG A 24 -44.01 -15.66 19.20
C ARG A 24 -42.72 -16.51 19.29
N VAL A 25 -42.78 -17.81 19.02
CA VAL A 25 -42.55 -18.46 17.70
C VAL A 25 -41.11 -18.28 17.20
N TRP A 26 -40.34 -19.38 17.29
CA TRP A 26 -39.10 -19.63 16.56
C TRP A 26 -39.36 -20.85 15.65
N ARG A 27 -38.91 -20.85 14.39
CA ARG A 27 -38.95 -22.03 13.53
C ARG A 27 -37.54 -22.39 13.07
N GLY A 28 -37.05 -23.51 13.59
CA GLY A 28 -36.07 -24.35 12.90
C GLY A 28 -36.69 -25.72 12.67
N GLN A 29 -36.51 -26.31 11.49
CA GLN A 29 -36.82 -27.70 11.23
C GLN A 29 -35.66 -28.34 10.47
N ALA A 30 -35.23 -29.49 10.98
CA ALA A 30 -34.31 -30.42 10.33
C ALA A 30 -34.87 -31.82 10.56
N GLY A 31 -34.73 -32.71 9.58
CA GLY A 31 -35.21 -34.10 9.70
C GLY A 31 -35.28 -34.82 8.36
N PRO A 32 -34.36 -35.77 8.10
CA PRO A 32 -34.55 -36.80 7.10
C PRO A 32 -35.21 -38.05 7.72
N VAL A 33 -36.14 -38.68 6.99
CA VAL A 33 -36.65 -40.02 7.30
C VAL A 33 -35.91 -41.02 6.42
N GLY A 34 -35.47 -42.14 7.00
CA GLY A 34 -34.62 -43.13 6.31
C GLY A 34 -35.38 -44.29 5.68
N ALA A 35 -34.70 -44.99 4.78
CA ALA A 35 -35.02 -46.35 4.33
C ALA A 35 -33.71 -47.14 4.24
N ALA A 36 -33.73 -48.45 4.50
CA ALA A 36 -32.51 -49.26 4.67
C ALA A 36 -32.55 -50.57 3.88
N CYS A 37 -31.43 -50.94 3.24
CA CYS A 37 -31.17 -52.33 2.86
C CYS A 37 -29.69 -52.69 2.65
N ARG A 38 -29.18 -53.54 3.55
CA ARG A 38 -28.20 -54.64 3.35
C ARG A 38 -26.75 -54.34 2.91
N ARG A 39 -25.85 -55.25 3.32
CA ARG A 39 -24.39 -55.28 3.08
C ARG A 39 -24.02 -56.40 2.10
N ALA A 40 -23.07 -56.15 1.19
CA ALA A 40 -22.04 -57.06 0.64
C ALA A 40 -21.42 -56.40 -0.62
N GLY A 41 -20.16 -56.61 -1.02
CA GLY A 41 -19.03 -57.33 -0.42
C GLY A 41 -18.04 -57.86 -1.48
N ARG A 42 -16.74 -58.02 -1.14
CA ARG A 42 -15.61 -58.48 -2.00
C ARG A 42 -15.05 -57.37 -2.94
N ARG A 43 -13.71 -57.17 -3.00
CA ARG A 43 -12.67 -57.69 -3.94
C ARG A 43 -12.87 -57.29 -5.41
N ALA A 44 -11.85 -57.08 -6.26
CA ALA A 44 -10.41 -56.77 -6.13
C ALA A 44 -9.82 -56.60 -7.56
N SER A 45 -8.64 -55.97 -7.72
CA SER A 45 -7.90 -55.80 -9.01
C SER A 45 -8.67 -55.07 -10.14
N GLY A 46 -8.04 -54.57 -11.22
CA GLY A 46 -6.61 -54.50 -11.54
C GLY A 46 -6.36 -53.79 -12.90
N GLU A 47 -5.07 -53.52 -13.15
CA GLU A 47 -4.36 -53.29 -14.42
C GLU A 47 -5.01 -52.62 -15.67
N GLU A 48 -4.29 -51.58 -16.12
CA GLU A 48 -4.14 -51.01 -17.47
C GLU A 48 -3.69 -52.04 -18.57
N PRO A 49 -3.46 -51.65 -19.87
CA PRO A 49 -4.18 -50.71 -20.76
C PRO A 49 -4.31 -51.22 -22.24
N ARG A 50 -4.58 -50.32 -23.20
CA ARG A 50 -4.07 -50.24 -24.62
C ARG A 50 -5.07 -50.38 -25.80
N ARG A 51 -4.65 -49.71 -26.89
CA ARG A 51 -5.10 -49.76 -28.31
C ARG A 51 -6.40 -48.98 -28.63
N GLY A 52 -6.57 -48.42 -29.84
CA GLY A 52 -5.77 -48.54 -31.07
C GLY A 52 -5.52 -47.21 -31.82
N ARG A 53 -4.81 -47.29 -32.95
CA ARG A 53 -4.48 -46.15 -33.84
C ARG A 53 -5.56 -45.93 -34.90
N ALA A 54 -5.65 -44.71 -35.42
CA ALA A 54 -6.05 -44.44 -36.80
C ALA A 54 -5.19 -43.28 -37.36
N VAL A 55 -4.92 -43.26 -38.67
CA VAL A 55 -4.06 -42.28 -39.35
C VAL A 55 -4.63 -41.97 -40.73
N CYS A 56 -4.78 -40.68 -41.05
CA CYS A 56 -4.68 -40.03 -42.37
C CYS A 56 -4.64 -38.51 -42.11
N ALA A 57 -3.64 -37.79 -42.60
CA ALA A 57 -3.59 -37.16 -43.93
C ALA A 57 -4.73 -36.13 -44.15
N GLU A 58 -4.52 -34.90 -44.63
CA GLU A 58 -3.38 -34.00 -44.82
C GLU A 58 -3.97 -32.83 -45.62
N GLN A 59 -3.82 -31.57 -45.18
CA GLN A 59 -3.63 -30.39 -46.06
C GLN A 59 -3.32 -29.13 -45.24
N ARG A 60 -2.83 -28.08 -45.92
CA ARG A 60 -2.14 -26.93 -45.32
C ARG A 60 -3.08 -25.72 -45.09
N ALA A 61 -2.94 -25.06 -43.94
CA ALA A 61 -3.32 -23.65 -43.76
C ALA A 61 -2.42 -22.96 -42.71
N LEU A 62 -2.31 -21.63 -42.79
CA LEU A 62 -1.37 -20.81 -42.03
C LEU A 62 -1.91 -20.40 -40.64
N GLY A 63 -1.04 -20.44 -39.62
CA GLY A 63 -1.04 -19.50 -38.49
C GLY A 63 -1.77 -19.90 -37.19
N GLY A 64 -1.08 -19.70 -36.05
CA GLY A 64 -1.73 -19.55 -34.73
C GLY A 64 -1.19 -20.44 -33.60
N ASN A 65 -0.20 -19.93 -32.85
CA ASN A 65 0.27 -20.46 -31.56
C ASN A 65 0.60 -19.27 -30.63
N ASP A 66 0.30 -19.24 -29.33
CA ASP A 66 -0.56 -20.08 -28.49
C ASP A 66 -1.06 -19.25 -27.30
N TRP A 67 -2.38 -19.22 -27.04
CA TRP A 67 -2.99 -18.69 -25.81
C TRP A 67 -4.27 -19.46 -25.47
N ALA A 68 -4.10 -20.74 -25.10
CA ALA A 68 -5.20 -21.66 -24.78
C ALA A 68 -5.04 -22.29 -23.38
N TYR A 69 -5.13 -21.46 -22.34
CA TYR A 69 -5.37 -21.87 -20.95
C TYR A 69 -6.33 -20.86 -20.30
N GLU A 70 -7.06 -21.26 -19.25
CA GLU A 70 -8.14 -20.47 -18.62
C GLU A 70 -9.38 -20.20 -19.52
N ARG A 71 -10.01 -21.26 -20.08
CA ARG A 71 -11.38 -21.17 -20.65
C ARG A 71 -12.37 -22.25 -20.18
N ALA A 72 -12.08 -22.91 -19.06
CA ALA A 72 -12.80 -24.07 -18.54
C ALA A 72 -13.59 -23.79 -17.24
N ALA A 73 -14.18 -22.59 -17.10
CA ALA A 73 -14.90 -22.17 -15.88
C ALA A 73 -16.22 -21.40 -16.12
N ASP A 74 -16.55 -21.03 -17.36
CA ASP A 74 -17.71 -20.17 -17.67
C ASP A 74 -18.96 -20.93 -18.20
N SER A 75 -18.90 -22.26 -18.32
CA SER A 75 -19.92 -23.06 -19.01
C SER A 75 -21.19 -23.38 -18.21
N GLU A 76 -21.26 -23.02 -16.92
CA GLU A 76 -22.35 -23.46 -16.02
C GLU A 76 -23.19 -22.31 -15.41
N ALA A 77 -22.78 -21.06 -15.62
CA ALA A 77 -23.56 -19.87 -15.18
C ALA A 77 -24.61 -19.39 -16.19
N ALA A 78 -24.67 -19.99 -17.40
CA ALA A 78 -25.45 -19.50 -18.53
C ALA A 78 -26.93 -19.94 -18.57
N ARG A 79 -27.55 -20.27 -17.43
CA ARG A 79 -28.95 -20.75 -17.35
C ARG A 79 -29.78 -20.11 -16.23
N THR A 80 -29.98 -18.79 -16.28
CA THR A 80 -31.22 -18.12 -15.82
C THR A 80 -31.22 -16.64 -16.20
N ARG A 81 -32.11 -16.23 -17.12
CA ARG A 81 -32.47 -14.83 -17.37
C ARG A 81 -34.00 -14.71 -17.38
N PRO A 82 -34.62 -13.93 -16.49
CA PRO A 82 -35.98 -13.42 -16.69
C PRO A 82 -36.03 -12.45 -17.88
N SER A 83 -37.17 -12.34 -18.54
CA SER A 83 -37.37 -11.45 -19.70
C SER A 83 -37.58 -9.99 -19.29
N TYR A 84 -37.27 -9.07 -20.19
CA TYR A 84 -37.59 -7.64 -20.07
C TYR A 84 -38.85 -7.35 -20.90
N GLN A 85 -40.02 -7.32 -20.23
CA GLN A 85 -41.26 -6.71 -20.72
C GLN A 85 -42.34 -6.82 -19.63
N ASP A 86 -42.63 -5.72 -18.94
CA ASP A 86 -43.90 -5.01 -19.12
C ASP A 86 -43.78 -3.57 -18.59
N THR A 87 -44.58 -2.63 -19.10
CA THR A 87 -44.66 -1.25 -18.59
C THR A 87 -46.12 -0.79 -18.52
N ARG A 88 -46.40 0.16 -17.61
CA ARG A 88 -47.72 0.76 -17.27
C ARG A 88 -48.48 0.05 -16.14
N SER A 89 -48.17 0.45 -14.91
CA SER A 89 -49.16 0.62 -13.84
C SER A 89 -48.66 1.61 -12.79
N ALA A 90 -49.58 2.25 -12.08
CA ALA A 90 -49.34 3.15 -10.94
C ALA A 90 -48.76 4.57 -11.20
N GLU A 91 -48.75 5.09 -12.43
CA GLU A 91 -48.78 6.56 -12.62
C GLU A 91 -50.19 7.13 -12.32
N ARG A 92 -50.53 7.23 -11.02
CA ARG A 92 -51.44 8.24 -10.43
C ARG A 92 -51.74 7.97 -8.95
N ARG A 93 -51.14 8.77 -8.06
CA ARG A 93 -51.89 9.49 -7.01
C ARG A 93 -51.07 10.61 -6.35
N LEU A 94 -51.60 11.84 -6.54
CA LEU A 94 -51.52 13.00 -5.64
C LEU A 94 -50.15 13.64 -5.37
N GLN A 95 -50.01 14.85 -5.91
CA GLN A 95 -49.23 15.92 -5.29
C GLN A 95 -49.91 16.35 -3.99
N CYS A 96 -49.13 16.59 -2.94
CA CYS A 96 -49.19 17.78 -2.07
C CYS A 96 -47.91 17.80 -1.24
N GLY A 97 -47.36 18.99 -0.99
CA GLY A 97 -46.03 19.14 -0.39
C GLY A 97 -46.07 19.47 1.11
N GLU A 98 -44.92 19.31 1.76
CA GLU A 98 -44.62 19.97 3.03
C GLU A 98 -43.13 20.35 3.09
N TYR A 99 -42.84 21.53 3.64
CA TYR A 99 -41.51 22.14 3.62
C TYR A 99 -40.80 21.81 4.96
N LEU A 100 -39.89 20.84 4.99
CA LEU A 100 -39.11 20.59 6.20
C LEU A 100 -38.02 21.66 6.39
N PRO A 101 -37.98 22.37 7.53
CA PRO A 101 -36.90 23.29 7.84
C PRO A 101 -35.61 22.54 8.23
N PRO A 102 -34.42 23.16 8.04
CA PRO A 102 -33.16 22.58 8.51
C PRO A 102 -33.09 22.52 10.04
N PRO A 103 -32.36 21.55 10.63
CA PRO A 103 -32.22 21.43 12.07
C PRO A 103 -31.49 22.66 12.68
N PRO A 104 -31.82 23.05 13.93
CA PRO A 104 -31.28 24.26 14.54
C PRO A 104 -29.78 24.16 14.82
N ARG A 105 -29.08 25.28 14.68
CA ARG A 105 -27.67 25.44 15.09
C ARG A 105 -27.58 25.33 16.61
N THR A 106 -26.75 24.43 17.12
CA THR A 106 -26.42 24.37 18.55
C THR A 106 -25.41 25.46 18.92
N GLU A 107 -25.83 26.42 19.74
CA GLU A 107 -24.95 27.46 20.25
C GLU A 107 -23.92 26.88 21.25
N CYS A 108 -22.65 27.28 21.11
CA CYS A 108 -21.60 26.87 22.03
C CYS A 108 -21.65 27.67 23.33
N ALA A 109 -22.36 27.16 24.33
CA ALA A 109 -22.42 27.75 25.67
C ALA A 109 -21.04 27.78 26.35
N TRP A 110 -20.52 28.99 26.61
CA TRP A 110 -19.21 29.21 27.25
C TRP A 110 -19.21 28.91 28.75
N VAL A 111 -18.86 27.69 29.14
CA VAL A 111 -18.60 27.35 30.55
C VAL A 111 -17.17 27.77 30.93
N ARG A 112 -17.02 28.99 31.46
CA ARG A 112 -15.76 29.41 32.11
C ARG A 112 -15.50 28.57 33.37
N ARG A 113 -14.44 27.76 33.39
CA ARG A 113 -13.78 27.32 34.63
C ARG A 113 -12.43 28.01 34.79
N ARG A 114 -12.08 28.32 36.05
CA ARG A 114 -10.91 29.12 36.41
C ARG A 114 -9.62 28.30 36.35
N GLY A 115 -8.58 28.91 35.78
CA GLY A 115 -7.18 28.77 36.19
C GLY A 115 -6.55 27.37 36.25
N LEU A 116 -5.72 27.06 35.25
CA LEU A 116 -4.34 26.65 35.52
C LEU A 116 -3.44 27.04 34.34
N SER A 117 -2.41 27.85 34.61
CA SER A 117 -1.43 28.24 33.58
C SER A 117 -0.40 27.12 33.44
N VAL A 118 -0.48 26.35 32.36
CA VAL A 118 0.49 25.29 32.04
C VAL A 118 1.29 25.70 30.80
N LEU A 119 2.59 25.39 30.81
CA LEU A 119 3.56 25.74 29.78
C LEU A 119 3.07 25.39 28.37
N MET A 120 3.45 26.22 27.39
CA MET A 120 3.15 25.98 25.97
C MET A 120 3.63 24.59 25.53
N ALA A 121 2.68 23.73 25.21
CA ALA A 121 2.97 22.56 24.41
C ALA A 121 3.36 23.03 23.00
N VAL A 122 4.57 22.69 22.55
CA VAL A 122 4.91 22.79 21.14
C VAL A 122 3.98 21.86 20.38
N ASP A 123 3.21 22.39 19.42
CA ASP A 123 2.25 21.62 18.64
C ASP A 123 2.91 20.42 17.94
N LEU A 124 2.72 19.24 18.53
CA LEU A 124 3.06 17.98 17.90
C LEU A 124 1.98 17.71 16.84
N PRO A 125 2.34 17.46 15.57
CA PRO A 125 1.37 17.21 14.52
C PRO A 125 0.45 16.05 14.93
N SER A 126 -0.85 16.32 14.92
CA SER A 126 -1.85 15.40 15.44
C SER A 126 -1.83 14.06 14.68
N PRO A 127 -2.06 12.92 15.37
CA PRO A 127 -2.13 11.63 14.70
C PRO A 127 -3.26 11.65 13.67
N GLY A 128 -2.92 11.40 12.41
CA GLY A 128 -3.78 11.61 11.25
C GLY A 128 -5.16 10.98 11.43
N ARG A 129 -6.23 11.76 11.21
CA ARG A 129 -7.61 11.35 11.48
C ARG A 129 -8.16 10.49 10.34
N ILE A 130 -7.59 9.29 10.16
CA ILE A 130 -8.01 8.31 9.13
C ILE A 130 -9.52 8.06 9.27
N ARG A 131 -10.29 8.61 8.33
CA ARG A 131 -11.75 8.62 8.36
C ARG A 131 -12.31 7.19 8.47
N SER A 132 -13.25 7.01 9.40
CA SER A 132 -13.62 5.69 9.91
C SER A 132 -14.60 4.92 9.01
N ARG A 133 -14.16 4.57 7.78
CA ARG A 133 -14.77 3.45 7.05
C ARG A 133 -14.59 2.18 7.89
N ALA A 134 -15.67 1.41 8.10
CA ALA A 134 -15.69 0.29 9.04
C ALA A 134 -14.75 -0.85 8.58
N LEU A 135 -13.56 -0.93 9.19
CA LEU A 135 -12.54 -1.89 8.76
C LEU A 135 -12.87 -3.33 9.16
N THR A 136 -12.74 -4.23 8.19
CA THR A 136 -12.83 -5.69 8.41
C THR A 136 -11.76 -6.18 9.40
N ARG A 137 -11.86 -7.44 9.87
CA ARG A 137 -10.85 -8.03 10.76
C ARG A 137 -9.42 -7.98 10.16
N ALA A 138 -9.29 -8.13 8.84
CA ALA A 138 -8.02 -7.93 8.13
C ALA A 138 -7.57 -6.47 8.14
N GLY A 139 -8.49 -5.52 7.88
CA GLY A 139 -8.19 -4.09 7.96
C GLY A 139 -7.74 -3.63 9.36
N ARG A 140 -8.27 -4.25 10.43
CA ARG A 140 -7.78 -4.02 11.80
C ARG A 140 -6.34 -4.51 12.02
N PHE A 141 -5.97 -5.66 11.45
CA PHE A 141 -4.57 -6.11 11.47
C PHE A 141 -3.65 -5.20 10.64
N HIS A 142 -4.10 -4.78 9.44
CA HIS A 142 -3.37 -3.81 8.63
C HIS A 142 -3.17 -2.49 9.39
N ARG A 143 -4.15 -2.04 10.18
CA ARG A 143 -4.01 -0.84 11.04
C ARG A 143 -2.94 -1.03 12.12
N VAL A 144 -2.87 -2.17 12.81
CA VAL A 144 -1.79 -2.40 13.81
C VAL A 144 -0.40 -2.39 13.15
N ILE A 145 -0.26 -2.95 11.94
CA ILE A 145 1.00 -2.89 11.18
C ILE A 145 1.28 -1.47 10.65
N TYR A 146 0.26 -0.71 10.27
CA TYR A 146 0.35 0.71 9.94
C TYR A 146 0.91 1.49 11.12
N ASP A 147 0.26 1.41 12.28
CA ASP A 147 0.59 2.17 13.49
C ASP A 147 2.07 1.95 13.86
N LEU A 148 2.47 0.67 13.99
CA LEU A 148 3.86 0.28 14.30
C LEU A 148 4.90 0.74 13.25
N ARG A 149 4.47 1.05 12.01
CA ARG A 149 5.33 1.41 10.86
C ARG A 149 5.18 2.88 10.42
N THR A 150 4.34 3.66 11.08
CA THR A 150 4.25 5.14 11.01
C THR A 150 4.58 5.81 12.35
N GLU A 151 4.61 5.05 13.45
CA GLU A 151 5.05 5.51 14.77
C GLU A 151 6.38 6.27 14.73
N GLY A 152 6.40 7.43 15.39
CA GLY A 152 7.63 8.14 15.72
C GLY A 152 8.44 8.68 14.52
N THR A 153 7.92 8.67 13.29
CA THR A 153 8.73 8.96 12.08
C THR A 153 9.35 10.36 12.06
N SER A 154 10.64 10.46 12.40
CA SER A 154 11.50 11.61 12.12
C SER A 154 12.96 11.16 12.03
N ARG A 155 13.82 11.89 11.32
CA ARG A 155 15.25 11.52 11.14
C ARG A 155 15.98 11.27 12.47
N ARG A 156 15.64 12.03 13.52
CA ARG A 156 16.21 11.87 14.87
C ARG A 156 15.63 10.66 15.61
N ARG A 157 14.31 10.45 15.56
CA ARG A 157 13.64 9.32 16.23
C ARG A 157 13.91 7.98 15.54
N ASP A 158 14.08 7.97 14.22
CA ASP A 158 14.49 6.78 13.46
C ASP A 158 15.92 6.37 13.79
N ALA A 159 16.85 7.33 13.83
CA ALA A 159 18.23 7.09 14.27
C ALA A 159 18.29 6.60 15.73
N ALA A 160 17.54 7.22 16.64
CA ALA A 160 17.44 6.78 18.03
C ALA A 160 16.80 5.39 18.17
N ALA A 161 15.77 5.07 17.37
CA ALA A 161 15.15 3.75 17.36
C ALA A 161 16.14 2.66 16.91
N VAL A 162 16.90 2.89 15.84
CA VAL A 162 17.90 1.92 15.36
C VAL A 162 19.06 1.79 16.34
N GLY A 163 19.61 2.90 16.84
CA GLY A 163 20.74 2.88 17.77
C GLY A 163 20.41 2.25 19.13
N LEU A 164 19.28 2.62 19.73
CA LEU A 164 18.79 1.98 20.96
C LEU A 164 18.44 0.51 20.73
N GLY A 165 17.98 0.15 19.52
CA GLY A 165 17.71 -1.23 19.17
C GLY A 165 18.99 -2.06 19.14
N VAL A 166 20.03 -1.60 18.43
CA VAL A 166 21.36 -2.25 18.44
C VAL A 166 21.93 -2.34 19.86
N PHE A 167 21.86 -1.27 20.65
CA PHE A 167 22.27 -1.29 22.06
C PHE A 167 21.54 -2.36 22.87
N LEU A 168 20.20 -2.43 22.77
CA LEU A 168 19.40 -3.47 23.43
C LEU A 168 19.73 -4.86 22.90
N GLY A 169 19.99 -5.04 21.61
CA GLY A 169 20.35 -6.34 21.02
C GLY A 169 21.73 -6.87 21.44
N CYS A 170 22.62 -6.00 21.91
CA CYS A 170 23.89 -6.37 22.55
C CYS A 170 23.72 -6.73 24.04
N SER A 171 22.60 -6.35 24.66
CA SER A 171 22.40 -6.58 26.09
C SER A 171 22.20 -8.07 26.43
N PRO A 172 22.63 -8.55 27.62
CA PRO A 172 22.55 -9.96 27.99
C PRO A 172 21.12 -10.46 28.29
N PHE A 173 20.07 -9.68 27.97
CA PHE A 173 18.69 -9.94 28.33
C PHE A 173 17.95 -10.80 27.27
N TRP A 174 18.57 -11.91 26.89
CA TRP A 174 18.05 -12.86 25.90
C TRP A 174 16.62 -13.31 26.24
N GLY A 175 15.73 -13.28 25.23
CA GLY A 175 14.29 -13.51 25.39
C GLY A 175 13.48 -12.30 25.88
N LEU A 176 14.08 -11.35 26.62
CA LEU A 176 13.40 -10.14 27.09
C LEU A 176 13.45 -8.97 26.08
N HIS A 177 14.32 -9.05 25.06
CA HIS A 177 14.47 -8.04 24.00
C HIS A 177 13.16 -7.49 23.44
N LEU A 178 12.15 -8.34 23.20
CA LEU A 178 10.83 -7.90 22.71
C LEU A 178 10.12 -6.98 23.72
N ALA A 179 10.12 -7.35 24.99
CA ALA A 179 9.51 -6.55 26.06
C ALA A 179 10.27 -5.24 26.30
N LEU A 180 11.61 -5.30 26.33
CA LEU A 180 12.48 -4.13 26.46
C LEU A 180 12.27 -3.14 25.31
N CYS A 181 12.24 -3.61 24.05
CA CYS A 181 11.94 -2.77 22.89
C CYS A 181 10.53 -2.18 22.96
N TRP A 182 9.52 -2.97 23.33
CA TRP A 182 8.14 -2.50 23.41
C TRP A 182 7.94 -1.42 24.48
N ILE A 183 8.55 -1.60 25.65
CA ILE A 183 8.51 -0.64 26.76
C ILE A 183 9.31 0.62 26.41
N ALA A 184 10.60 0.48 26.04
CA ALA A 184 11.46 1.62 25.73
C ALA A 184 10.93 2.44 24.55
N GLY A 185 10.46 1.78 23.49
CA GLY A 185 9.87 2.46 22.33
C GLY A 185 8.58 3.21 22.68
N ARG A 186 7.74 2.66 23.58
CA ARG A 186 6.54 3.35 24.09
C ARG A 186 6.89 4.55 24.98
N LEU A 187 7.86 4.42 25.88
CA LEU A 187 8.29 5.49 26.80
C LEU A 187 8.96 6.65 26.06
N LEU A 188 9.76 6.36 25.03
CA LEU A 188 10.56 7.35 24.30
C LEU A 188 9.89 7.86 23.01
N GLY A 189 8.69 7.36 22.67
CA GLY A 189 7.98 7.73 21.44
C GLY A 189 8.72 7.33 20.15
N LEU A 190 9.46 6.22 20.20
CA LEU A 190 10.29 5.71 19.11
C LEU A 190 9.52 4.66 18.30
N ASN A 191 9.91 4.47 17.03
CA ASN A 191 9.29 3.46 16.18
C ASN A 191 9.60 2.04 16.70
N ARG A 192 8.60 1.38 17.29
CA ARG A 192 8.77 0.07 17.96
C ARG A 192 9.20 -1.04 17.01
N LEU A 193 8.81 -0.97 15.73
CA LEU A 193 9.21 -1.94 14.71
C LEU A 193 10.71 -1.81 14.34
N LYS A 194 11.20 -0.61 14.04
CA LYS A 194 12.63 -0.35 13.76
C LYS A 194 13.51 -0.71 14.96
N LEU A 195 13.07 -0.36 16.16
CA LEU A 195 13.71 -0.67 17.43
C LEU A 195 13.87 -2.19 17.63
N TYR A 196 12.79 -2.95 17.47
CA TYR A 196 12.85 -4.41 17.57
C TYR A 196 13.70 -5.07 16.47
N LEU A 197 13.58 -4.62 15.21
CA LEU A 197 14.36 -5.18 14.11
C LEU A 197 15.88 -4.95 14.31
N ALA A 198 16.29 -3.78 14.81
CA ALA A 198 17.69 -3.50 15.08
C ALA A 198 18.22 -4.28 16.31
N ALA A 199 17.36 -4.59 17.29
CA ALA A 199 17.71 -5.47 18.40
C ALA A 199 17.90 -6.95 18.01
N ASN A 200 17.49 -7.35 16.81
CA ASN A 200 17.73 -8.70 16.27
C ASN A 200 19.02 -8.78 15.41
N LEU A 201 19.95 -7.82 15.56
CA LEU A 201 21.26 -7.85 14.89
C LEU A 201 22.11 -9.07 15.29
N ALA A 202 22.00 -9.52 16.54
CA ALA A 202 22.69 -10.67 17.12
C ALA A 202 22.18 -12.03 16.60
N ASN A 203 22.33 -12.25 15.30
CA ASN A 203 22.06 -13.52 14.61
C ASN A 203 23.22 -14.53 14.84
N PRO A 204 23.04 -15.83 14.55
CA PRO A 204 24.04 -16.87 14.84
C PRO A 204 25.44 -16.67 14.24
N PHE A 205 25.59 -15.88 13.17
CA PHE A 205 26.89 -15.58 12.57
C PHE A 205 27.58 -14.38 13.22
N VAL A 206 26.84 -13.48 13.88
CA VAL A 206 27.37 -12.27 14.53
C VAL A 206 27.56 -12.49 16.04
N ALA A 207 26.65 -13.24 16.68
CA ALA A 207 26.63 -13.44 18.12
C ALA A 207 27.96 -14.00 18.70
N PRO A 208 28.68 -14.95 18.08
CA PRO A 208 29.95 -15.45 18.64
C PRO A 208 31.03 -14.36 18.75
N PHE A 209 31.13 -13.50 17.74
CA PHE A 209 32.09 -12.38 17.73
C PHE A 209 31.67 -11.26 18.68
N LEU A 210 30.36 -10.99 18.78
CA LEU A 210 29.80 -10.00 19.69
C LEU A 210 30.03 -10.39 21.15
N LEU A 211 29.65 -11.61 21.53
CA LEU A 211 29.88 -12.17 22.88
C LEU A 211 31.36 -12.15 23.26
N PHE A 212 32.25 -12.52 22.32
CA PHE A 212 33.69 -12.44 22.54
C PHE A 212 34.17 -11.00 22.79
N ALA A 213 33.77 -10.05 21.93
CA ALA A 213 34.14 -8.64 22.07
C ALA A 213 33.63 -8.04 23.39
N GLU A 214 32.41 -8.39 23.81
CA GLU A 214 31.80 -7.94 25.06
C GLU A 214 32.53 -8.49 26.27
N VAL A 215 32.67 -9.82 26.36
CA VAL A 215 33.40 -10.49 27.47
C VAL A 215 34.83 -9.97 27.58
N GLN A 216 35.54 -9.78 26.46
CA GLN A 216 36.90 -9.23 26.47
C GLN A 216 36.97 -7.74 26.84
N THR A 217 35.99 -6.94 26.42
CA THR A 217 35.92 -5.52 26.82
C THR A 217 35.66 -5.38 28.32
N GLY A 218 34.74 -6.17 28.87
CA GLY A 218 34.46 -6.22 30.31
C GLY A 218 35.67 -6.69 31.12
N ALA A 219 36.35 -7.74 30.65
CA ALA A 219 37.57 -8.27 31.24
C ALA A 219 38.67 -7.20 31.38
N VAL A 220 38.98 -6.50 30.29
CA VAL A 220 39.99 -5.42 30.30
C VAL A 220 39.55 -4.26 31.21
N LEU A 221 38.27 -3.90 31.23
CA LEU A 221 37.77 -2.81 32.06
C LEU A 221 37.68 -3.13 33.57
N ARG A 222 37.53 -4.41 33.95
CA ARG A 222 37.42 -4.84 35.36
C ARG A 222 38.69 -5.43 35.96
N ARG A 223 39.55 -6.07 35.15
CA ARG A 223 40.81 -6.69 35.57
C ARG A 223 42.08 -6.08 34.95
N GLY A 224 41.95 -5.22 33.93
CA GLY A 224 43.10 -4.72 33.16
C GLY A 224 43.69 -5.72 32.16
N ALA A 225 43.09 -6.91 32.00
CA ALA A 225 43.60 -7.99 31.17
C ALA A 225 42.48 -8.71 30.41
N PHE A 226 42.82 -9.25 29.24
CA PHE A 226 41.98 -10.14 28.45
C PHE A 226 41.84 -11.51 29.12
N TYR A 227 40.73 -12.22 28.88
CA TYR A 227 40.66 -13.66 29.12
C TYR A 227 41.59 -14.41 28.17
N GLU A 228 42.27 -15.43 28.69
CA GLU A 228 42.87 -16.48 27.88
C GLU A 228 41.78 -17.27 27.13
N LEU A 229 42.07 -17.65 25.89
CA LEU A 229 41.19 -18.45 25.03
C LEU A 229 41.20 -19.95 25.41
N SER A 230 40.94 -20.27 26.68
CA SER A 230 40.96 -21.63 27.22
C SER A 230 39.66 -22.01 27.94
N LEU A 231 39.21 -23.25 27.75
CA LEU A 231 38.04 -23.82 28.44
C LEU A 231 38.24 -23.96 29.95
N GLU A 232 39.49 -23.94 30.42
CA GLU A 232 39.82 -23.98 31.85
C GLU A 232 39.80 -22.59 32.47
N GLY A 233 40.30 -21.56 31.78
CA GLY A 233 40.24 -20.16 32.24
C GLY A 233 38.80 -19.71 32.50
N ILE A 234 37.88 -20.00 31.58
CA ILE A 234 36.44 -19.68 31.71
C ILE A 234 35.81 -20.39 32.93
N LYS A 235 36.21 -21.63 33.22
CA LYS A 235 35.73 -22.38 34.40
C LYS A 235 36.33 -21.86 35.72
N ARG A 236 37.56 -21.34 35.68
CA ARG A 236 38.35 -20.95 36.86
C ARG A 236 37.92 -19.61 37.47
N GLU A 237 37.42 -18.68 36.66
CA GLU A 237 36.96 -17.36 37.14
C GLU A 237 35.55 -17.34 37.75
N GLY A 238 34.73 -18.35 37.44
CA GLY A 238 33.39 -18.49 38.00
C GLY A 238 32.31 -17.59 37.36
N PRO A 239 31.03 -18.01 37.44
CA PRO A 239 29.96 -17.44 36.64
C PRO A 239 29.63 -15.97 36.98
N TRP A 240 29.82 -15.55 38.23
CA TRP A 240 29.55 -14.17 38.66
C TRP A 240 30.58 -13.16 38.15
N VAL A 241 31.86 -13.56 38.06
CA VAL A 241 32.91 -12.69 37.51
C VAL A 241 32.68 -12.53 36.01
N PHE A 242 32.53 -13.64 35.31
CA PHE A 242 32.22 -13.69 33.87
C PHE A 242 30.93 -12.92 33.53
N GLY A 243 29.86 -13.10 34.30
CA GLY A 243 28.61 -12.36 34.11
C GLY A 243 28.75 -10.85 34.33
N GLY A 244 29.58 -10.42 35.28
CA GLY A 244 29.89 -9.01 35.50
C GLY A 244 30.74 -8.38 34.40
N ASP A 245 31.69 -9.13 33.83
CA ASP A 245 32.46 -8.70 32.66
C ASP A 245 31.54 -8.58 31.45
N PHE A 246 30.78 -9.64 31.15
CA PHE A 246 29.83 -9.66 30.04
C PHE A 246 28.81 -8.51 30.12
N LEU A 247 28.29 -8.21 31.31
CA LEU A 247 27.41 -7.06 31.53
C LEU A 247 28.10 -5.72 31.22
N LEU A 248 29.28 -5.44 31.79
CA LEU A 248 30.00 -4.18 31.53
C LEU A 248 30.42 -4.07 30.05
N GLY A 249 30.86 -5.18 29.46
CA GLY A 249 31.19 -5.32 28.05
C GLY A 249 30.02 -4.97 27.14
N SER A 250 28.84 -5.54 27.38
CA SER A 250 27.63 -5.25 26.60
C SER A 250 27.22 -3.77 26.65
N LEU A 251 27.43 -3.09 27.79
CA LEU A 251 27.15 -1.66 27.92
C LEU A 251 28.10 -0.81 27.06
N VAL A 252 29.38 -1.18 26.99
CA VAL A 252 30.41 -0.43 26.25
C VAL A 252 30.38 -0.75 24.76
N VAL A 253 30.41 -2.04 24.38
CA VAL A 253 30.35 -2.50 22.98
C VAL A 253 29.00 -2.17 22.37
N GLY A 254 27.90 -2.50 23.05
CA GLY A 254 26.55 -2.13 22.62
C GLY A 254 26.33 -0.62 22.58
N GLY A 255 26.97 0.13 23.47
CA GLY A 255 26.98 1.60 23.45
C GLY A 255 27.65 2.16 22.20
N ALA A 256 28.86 1.69 21.88
CA ALA A 256 29.59 2.09 20.70
C ALA A 256 28.88 1.69 19.39
N LEU A 257 28.41 0.45 19.29
CA LEU A 257 27.65 -0.05 18.13
C LEU A 257 26.30 0.66 17.98
N GLY A 258 25.59 0.95 19.07
CA GLY A 258 24.35 1.69 19.07
C GLY A 258 24.53 3.15 18.61
N LEU A 259 25.58 3.84 19.08
CA LEU A 259 25.93 5.18 18.64
C LEU A 259 26.36 5.21 17.15
N LEU A 260 27.15 4.24 16.71
CA LEU A 260 27.54 4.10 15.30
C LEU A 260 26.31 3.84 14.41
N ALA A 261 25.43 2.92 14.81
CA ALA A 261 24.20 2.61 14.07
C ALA A 261 23.24 3.81 14.04
N ALA A 262 23.13 4.58 15.13
CA ALA A 262 22.37 5.84 15.16
C ALA A 262 22.98 6.88 14.20
N LEU A 263 24.30 7.07 14.21
CA LEU A 263 25.00 8.02 13.34
C LEU A 263 24.85 7.64 11.85
N VAL A 264 25.09 6.38 11.50
CA VAL A 264 24.92 5.87 10.13
C VAL A 264 23.46 6.00 9.68
N THR A 265 22.49 5.65 10.54
CA THR A 265 21.06 5.82 10.24
C THR A 265 20.71 7.30 10.06
N TYR A 266 21.21 8.18 10.92
CA TYR A 266 20.98 9.62 10.81
C TYR A 266 21.55 10.16 9.50
N LEU A 267 22.79 9.82 9.14
CA LEU A 267 23.43 10.29 7.90
C LEU A 267 22.71 9.75 6.65
N THR A 268 22.40 8.45 6.60
CA THR A 268 21.82 7.78 5.42
C THR A 268 20.31 7.98 5.24
N VAL A 269 19.52 8.15 6.31
CA VAL A 269 18.14 8.63 6.20
C VAL A 269 18.20 10.07 5.72
N GLY A 270 17.96 10.27 4.42
CA GLY A 270 18.26 11.52 3.73
C GLY A 270 17.52 12.74 4.26
N ARG A 271 18.03 13.93 3.90
CA ARG A 271 17.30 15.20 3.99
C ARG A 271 16.19 15.24 2.93
N ALA A 272 15.18 14.38 3.06
CA ALA A 272 13.91 14.61 2.39
C ALA A 272 13.35 15.94 2.89
N SER A 273 13.16 16.90 2.00
CA SER A 273 12.57 18.21 2.32
C SER A 273 11.17 17.98 2.90
N HIS A 274 11.06 18.06 4.21
CA HIS A 274 9.88 17.61 4.94
C HIS A 274 8.80 18.69 4.96
N ASP A 275 8.36 19.08 3.77
CA ASP A 275 7.13 19.82 3.50
C ASP A 275 5.97 19.19 4.30
N PRO A 276 5.53 19.79 5.42
CA PRO A 276 4.58 19.14 6.31
C PRO A 276 3.22 18.99 5.64
N GLY A 277 2.84 20.00 4.84
CA GLY A 277 1.61 20.03 4.07
C GLY A 277 1.54 18.89 3.06
N PHE A 278 2.51 18.80 2.14
CA PHE A 278 2.55 17.72 1.15
C PHE A 278 2.65 16.34 1.81
N SER A 279 3.35 16.22 2.95
CA SER A 279 3.46 14.95 3.69
C SER A 279 2.14 14.45 4.29
N THR A 280 1.19 15.36 4.56
CA THR A 280 -0.17 15.04 5.03
C THR A 280 -0.99 14.46 3.87
N VAL A 281 -1.12 15.19 2.76
CA VAL A 281 -1.88 14.72 1.57
C VAL A 281 -1.34 13.38 1.03
N VAL A 282 -0.01 13.19 1.04
CA VAL A 282 0.63 11.92 0.68
C VAL A 282 0.27 10.77 1.64
N ARG A 283 0.02 11.04 2.92
CA ARG A 283 -0.45 10.05 3.90
C ARG A 283 -1.90 9.68 3.63
N GLU A 284 -2.81 10.63 3.49
CA GLU A 284 -4.22 10.33 3.18
C GLU A 284 -4.34 9.52 1.87
N ALA A 285 -3.66 9.96 0.81
CA ALA A 285 -3.65 9.28 -0.50
C ALA A 285 -3.04 7.88 -0.45
N ALA A 286 -2.05 7.63 0.41
CA ALA A 286 -1.57 6.27 0.67
C ALA A 286 -2.59 5.43 1.44
N ASP A 287 -3.25 6.01 2.45
CA ASP A 287 -4.08 5.29 3.40
C ASP A 287 -5.39 4.76 2.79
N ARG A 288 -5.84 5.34 1.66
CA ARG A 288 -6.82 4.76 0.73
C ARG A 288 -6.52 3.31 0.34
N PHE A 289 -5.24 2.91 0.28
CA PHE A 289 -4.81 1.56 -0.10
C PHE A 289 -4.77 0.57 1.07
N LEU A 290 -4.85 1.01 2.33
CA LEU A 290 -4.77 0.14 3.51
C LEU A 290 -5.85 -0.97 3.56
N PRO A 291 -7.11 -0.75 3.12
CA PRO A 291 -8.12 -1.83 3.01
C PRO A 291 -7.82 -2.87 1.93
N THR A 292 -6.92 -2.57 0.98
CA THR A 292 -6.55 -3.46 -0.13
C THR A 292 -5.39 -4.39 0.22
N GLY A 293 -4.44 -3.93 1.05
CA GLY A 293 -3.30 -4.73 1.53
C GLY A 293 -2.13 -3.86 2.01
N ILE A 294 -1.41 -4.31 3.05
CA ILE A 294 -0.19 -3.64 3.54
C ILE A 294 0.83 -3.43 2.42
N THR A 295 0.97 -4.37 1.47
CA THR A 295 1.90 -4.26 0.35
C THR A 295 1.49 -3.22 -0.70
N ALA A 296 0.19 -2.96 -0.88
CA ALA A 296 -0.29 -1.88 -1.74
C ALA A 296 -0.12 -0.52 -1.04
N TRP A 297 -0.48 -0.44 0.24
CA TRP A 297 -0.26 0.74 1.07
C TRP A 297 1.23 1.15 1.15
N GLU A 298 2.14 0.20 1.39
CA GLU A 298 3.59 0.46 1.38
C GLU A 298 4.10 0.90 0.00
N PHE A 299 3.57 0.33 -1.08
CA PHE A 299 3.92 0.76 -2.43
C PHE A 299 3.46 2.19 -2.71
N ALA A 300 2.19 2.51 -2.38
CA ALA A 300 1.63 3.85 -2.51
C ALA A 300 2.42 4.88 -1.69
N ARG A 301 2.59 4.65 -0.39
CA ARG A 301 3.37 5.49 0.53
C ARG A 301 4.83 5.64 0.06
N GLY A 302 5.43 4.57 -0.45
CA GLY A 302 6.80 4.56 -0.96
C GLY A 302 6.98 5.37 -2.24
N LYS A 303 6.07 5.25 -3.22
CA LYS A 303 6.08 6.00 -4.48
C LYS A 303 5.74 7.47 -4.25
N LEU A 304 4.59 7.77 -3.62
CA LEU A 304 4.11 9.15 -3.40
C LEU A 304 5.08 10.03 -2.60
N ARG A 305 5.84 9.45 -1.67
CA ARG A 305 6.81 10.18 -0.84
C ARG A 305 8.17 10.42 -1.51
N ASN A 306 8.62 9.55 -2.41
CA ASN A 306 10.02 9.52 -2.87
C ASN A 306 10.19 9.65 -4.39
N ASP A 307 9.13 9.59 -5.18
CA ASP A 307 9.16 9.82 -6.63
C ASP A 307 8.68 11.25 -6.91
N PRO A 308 9.55 12.16 -7.41
CA PRO A 308 9.24 13.59 -7.45
C PRO A 308 8.06 13.94 -8.37
N VAL A 309 7.74 13.09 -9.36
CA VAL A 309 6.65 13.29 -10.32
C VAL A 309 5.31 13.63 -9.64
N TYR A 310 5.03 13.05 -8.48
CA TYR A 310 3.76 13.25 -7.78
C TYR A 310 3.63 14.65 -7.17
N ARG A 311 4.73 15.20 -6.60
CA ARG A 311 4.73 16.58 -6.11
C ARG A 311 4.84 17.57 -7.26
N GLU A 312 5.66 17.25 -8.25
CA GLU A 312 5.91 18.12 -9.40
C GLU A 312 4.64 18.30 -10.24
N VAL A 313 3.93 17.23 -10.58
CA VAL A 313 2.74 17.34 -11.42
C VAL A 313 1.53 17.90 -10.65
N LEU A 314 1.43 17.67 -9.33
CA LEU A 314 0.38 18.25 -8.49
C LEU A 314 0.59 19.76 -8.23
N CYS A 315 1.82 20.19 -7.95
CA CYS A 315 2.12 21.53 -7.43
C CYS A 315 2.97 22.42 -8.35
N GLY A 316 3.60 21.89 -9.40
CA GLY A 316 4.46 22.63 -10.34
C GLY A 316 3.73 23.28 -11.52
N GLY A 317 2.40 23.42 -11.45
CA GLY A 317 1.62 24.02 -12.54
C GLY A 317 1.61 23.19 -13.84
N TRP A 318 1.70 21.87 -13.73
CA TRP A 318 1.68 20.96 -14.88
C TRP A 318 0.28 20.68 -15.42
N LEU A 319 -0.73 20.68 -14.56
CA LEU A 319 -2.10 20.31 -14.91
C LEU A 319 -3.02 21.53 -14.95
N PRO A 320 -3.86 21.69 -15.99
CA PRO A 320 -5.01 22.59 -15.94
C PRO A 320 -6.11 22.03 -15.03
N SER A 321 -7.13 22.84 -14.72
CA SER A 321 -8.40 22.40 -14.13
C SER A 321 -9.49 22.23 -15.21
N GLY A 322 -10.61 21.62 -14.80
CA GLY A 322 -11.82 21.37 -15.59
C GLY A 322 -11.80 20.04 -16.34
N GLY A 323 -12.98 19.50 -16.67
CA GLY A 323 -13.15 18.33 -17.51
C GLY A 323 -12.61 17.02 -16.92
N THR A 324 -12.28 16.07 -17.80
CA THR A 324 -11.86 14.71 -17.42
C THR A 324 -10.34 14.53 -17.53
N LEU A 325 -9.73 13.94 -16.49
CA LEU A 325 -8.36 13.45 -16.50
C LEU A 325 -8.33 11.91 -16.58
N VAL A 326 -7.49 11.37 -17.47
CA VAL A 326 -7.25 9.92 -17.63
C VAL A 326 -5.81 9.56 -17.28
N ASP A 327 -5.61 8.66 -16.31
CA ASP A 327 -4.31 8.05 -15.96
C ASP A 327 -4.16 6.71 -16.73
N VAL A 328 -3.26 6.68 -17.71
CA VAL A 328 -3.02 5.56 -18.63
C VAL A 328 -1.96 4.62 -18.05
N GLY A 329 -2.35 3.38 -17.82
CA GLY A 329 -1.53 2.40 -17.09
C GLY A 329 -1.38 2.78 -15.62
N CYS A 330 -2.45 3.33 -15.02
CA CYS A 330 -2.45 3.93 -13.68
C CYS A 330 -1.97 2.98 -12.57
N GLY A 331 -1.94 1.67 -12.81
CA GLY A 331 -1.54 0.66 -11.84
C GLY A 331 -2.51 0.62 -10.67
N GLN A 332 -2.10 1.24 -9.56
CA GLN A 332 -2.94 1.38 -8.36
C GLN A 332 -3.74 2.72 -8.36
N GLY A 333 -3.52 3.61 -9.33
CA GLY A 333 -4.17 4.93 -9.38
C GLY A 333 -3.57 5.92 -8.39
N LEU A 334 -2.24 5.92 -8.23
CA LEU A 334 -1.57 6.76 -7.22
C LEU A 334 -1.75 8.26 -7.49
N MET A 335 -1.72 8.69 -8.76
CA MET A 335 -1.97 10.09 -9.11
C MET A 335 -3.43 10.47 -8.88
N LEU A 336 -4.37 9.57 -9.22
CA LEU A 336 -5.81 9.76 -8.99
C LEU A 336 -6.14 9.86 -7.50
N ALA A 337 -5.49 9.05 -6.65
CA ALA A 337 -5.62 9.13 -5.19
C ALA A 337 -5.16 10.48 -4.65
N LEU A 338 -3.98 10.94 -5.11
CA LEU A 338 -3.41 12.21 -4.70
C LEU A 338 -4.26 13.41 -5.13
N LEU A 339 -4.81 13.39 -6.35
CA LEU A 339 -5.74 14.41 -6.85
C LEU A 339 -7.06 14.41 -6.07
N ALA A 340 -7.61 13.22 -5.75
CA ALA A 340 -8.86 13.09 -5.01
C ALA A 340 -8.75 13.66 -3.57
N ASP A 341 -7.67 13.36 -2.85
CA ASP A 341 -7.46 13.89 -1.51
C ASP A 341 -7.00 15.36 -1.52
N ALA A 342 -6.22 15.79 -2.51
CA ALA A 342 -5.90 17.22 -2.69
C ALA A 342 -7.16 18.06 -2.91
N ARG A 343 -8.13 17.57 -3.71
CA ARG A 343 -9.45 18.17 -3.84
C ARG A 343 -10.21 18.16 -2.52
N GLN A 344 -10.25 17.04 -1.79
CA GLN A 344 -10.98 16.93 -0.53
C GLN A 344 -10.44 17.89 0.54
N GLU A 345 -9.11 17.97 0.72
CA GLU A 345 -8.50 18.88 1.69
C GLU A 345 -8.72 20.35 1.31
N MET A 346 -8.81 20.69 0.01
CA MET A 346 -9.19 22.03 -0.46
C MET A 346 -10.67 22.33 -0.22
N ASP A 347 -11.58 21.44 -0.59
CA ASP A 347 -13.03 21.58 -0.36
C ASP A 347 -13.37 21.64 1.16
N GLU A 348 -12.50 21.11 2.03
CA GLU A 348 -12.62 21.15 3.49
C GLU A 348 -11.83 22.28 4.18
N GLY A 349 -11.12 23.13 3.43
CA GLY A 349 -10.33 24.24 3.99
C GLY A 349 -9.10 23.81 4.80
N GLN A 350 -8.63 22.58 4.62
CA GLN A 350 -7.44 22.00 5.24
C GLN A 350 -6.20 22.02 4.32
N TRP A 351 -6.35 22.38 3.04
CA TRP A 351 -5.24 22.43 2.09
C TRP A 351 -4.12 23.37 2.58
N PRO A 352 -2.84 22.92 2.56
CA PRO A 352 -1.74 23.72 3.10
C PRO A 352 -1.52 25.03 2.32
N GLU A 353 -1.62 26.17 3.01
CA GLU A 353 -1.39 27.52 2.43
C GLU A 353 -0.01 27.69 1.76
N THR A 354 0.98 26.88 2.16
CA THR A 354 2.33 26.86 1.57
C THR A 354 2.40 26.14 0.22
N LEU A 355 1.31 25.54 -0.25
CA LEU A 355 1.20 24.86 -1.54
C LEU A 355 0.24 25.63 -2.46
N PRO A 356 0.56 25.75 -3.77
CA PRO A 356 -0.38 26.32 -4.72
C PRO A 356 -1.68 25.49 -4.77
N PRO A 357 -2.83 26.10 -5.13
CA PRO A 357 -4.10 25.39 -5.17
C PRO A 357 -4.03 24.19 -6.14
N PRO A 358 -4.57 23.03 -5.75
CA PRO A 358 -4.44 21.83 -6.57
C PRO A 358 -5.38 21.89 -7.79
N PRO A 359 -5.01 21.25 -8.91
CA PRO A 359 -5.85 21.16 -10.10
C PRO A 359 -7.13 20.37 -9.80
N ARG A 360 -8.28 20.89 -10.24
CA ARG A 360 -9.61 20.32 -9.98
C ARG A 360 -10.21 19.76 -11.26
N PHE A 361 -10.58 18.49 -11.25
CA PHE A 361 -11.22 17.79 -12.36
C PHE A 361 -12.65 17.38 -12.01
N ASP A 362 -13.51 17.39 -13.02
CA ASP A 362 -14.90 16.95 -12.92
C ASP A 362 -14.98 15.42 -13.02
N GLY A 363 -14.10 14.81 -13.84
CA GLY A 363 -13.93 13.37 -13.98
C GLY A 363 -12.50 12.92 -13.71
N LEU A 364 -12.31 11.87 -12.90
CA LEU A 364 -11.06 11.13 -12.78
C LEU A 364 -11.25 9.71 -13.33
N VAL A 365 -10.40 9.29 -14.25
CA VAL A 365 -10.43 7.96 -14.88
C VAL A 365 -9.05 7.32 -14.82
N GLY A 366 -8.99 6.01 -14.59
CA GLY A 366 -7.76 5.22 -14.67
C GLY A 366 -7.92 3.99 -15.55
N ILE A 367 -6.96 3.71 -16.41
CA ILE A 367 -6.94 2.53 -17.28
C ILE A 367 -5.79 1.61 -16.82
N GLU A 368 -6.10 0.37 -16.44
CA GLU A 368 -5.09 -0.62 -16.02
C GLU A 368 -5.34 -2.00 -16.61
N LEU A 369 -4.36 -2.52 -17.34
CA LEU A 369 -4.41 -3.81 -18.04
C LEU A 369 -4.52 -5.01 -17.09
N ARG A 370 -3.85 -4.96 -15.92
CA ARG A 370 -3.71 -6.11 -15.01
C ARG A 370 -4.90 -6.14 -14.04
N ARG A 371 -5.86 -7.04 -14.29
CA ARG A 371 -7.03 -7.36 -13.43
C ARG A 371 -6.78 -7.49 -11.91
N ARG A 372 -5.55 -7.81 -11.46
CA ARG A 372 -5.19 -7.79 -10.02
C ARG A 372 -4.92 -6.38 -9.48
N VAL A 373 -4.34 -5.50 -10.28
CA VAL A 373 -3.96 -4.13 -9.89
C VAL A 373 -5.11 -3.16 -10.12
N ALA A 374 -5.84 -3.31 -11.23
CA ALA A 374 -7.10 -2.58 -11.46
C ALA A 374 -8.08 -2.75 -10.28
N ARG A 375 -8.22 -3.96 -9.72
CA ARG A 375 -9.05 -4.22 -8.52
C ARG A 375 -8.52 -3.59 -7.23
N ILE A 376 -7.23 -3.22 -7.16
CA ILE A 376 -6.68 -2.45 -6.04
C ILE A 376 -7.10 -0.98 -6.19
N ALA A 377 -6.89 -0.40 -7.39
CA ALA A 377 -7.32 0.96 -7.72
C ALA A 377 -8.84 1.14 -7.52
N GLN A 378 -9.67 0.26 -8.12
CA GLN A 378 -11.13 0.25 -7.97
C GLN A 378 -11.58 0.33 -6.51
N ARG A 379 -10.90 -0.37 -5.61
CA ARG A 379 -11.26 -0.44 -4.18
C ARG A 379 -10.71 0.71 -3.33
N ALA A 380 -9.65 1.37 -3.79
CA ALA A 380 -9.09 2.56 -3.14
C ALA A 380 -9.79 3.87 -3.59
N LEU A 381 -10.35 3.87 -4.80
CA LEU A 381 -10.89 5.05 -5.50
C LEU A 381 -12.39 4.94 -5.80
N GLU A 382 -13.09 3.98 -5.18
CA GLU A 382 -14.50 3.59 -5.42
C GLU A 382 -15.53 4.73 -5.45
N GLN A 383 -15.21 5.90 -4.90
CA GLN A 383 -16.09 7.08 -4.82
C GLN A 383 -15.53 8.31 -5.54
N ASP A 384 -14.34 8.21 -6.12
CA ASP A 384 -13.53 9.35 -6.57
C ASP A 384 -13.02 9.22 -8.01
N ALA A 385 -12.82 8.00 -8.53
CA ALA A 385 -12.35 7.78 -9.90
C ALA A 385 -12.90 6.48 -10.53
N THR A 386 -13.22 6.55 -11.83
CA THR A 386 -13.68 5.41 -12.62
C THR A 386 -12.47 4.61 -13.13
N ILE A 387 -12.34 3.35 -12.69
CA ILE A 387 -11.20 2.50 -13.07
C ILE A 387 -11.60 1.41 -14.08
N ILE A 388 -11.16 1.61 -15.31
CA ILE A 388 -11.36 0.73 -16.48
C ILE A 388 -10.27 -0.36 -16.48
N GLN A 389 -10.67 -1.63 -16.40
CA GLN A 389 -9.75 -2.74 -16.64
C GLN A 389 -9.66 -3.01 -18.15
N GLY A 390 -8.66 -2.45 -18.82
CA GLY A 390 -8.59 -2.47 -20.28
C GLY A 390 -7.18 -2.32 -20.85
N ASP A 391 -7.06 -2.54 -22.15
CA ASP A 391 -5.85 -2.23 -22.93
C ASP A 391 -6.03 -0.85 -23.58
N VAL A 392 -5.23 0.13 -23.18
CA VAL A 392 -5.41 1.54 -23.58
C VAL A 392 -5.47 1.74 -25.08
N ARG A 393 -4.84 0.88 -25.89
CA ARG A 393 -4.91 0.89 -27.36
C ARG A 393 -6.35 0.89 -27.89
N ASN A 394 -7.28 0.31 -27.12
CA ASN A 394 -8.67 0.10 -27.50
C ASN A 394 -9.69 0.67 -26.48
N THR A 395 -9.26 1.23 -25.34
CA THR A 395 -10.15 1.59 -24.22
C THR A 395 -9.95 3.00 -23.66
N LEU A 396 -9.40 3.93 -24.46
CA LEU A 396 -9.29 5.34 -24.10
C LEU A 396 -10.64 6.06 -24.33
N PRO A 397 -11.22 6.76 -23.34
CA PRO A 397 -12.40 7.60 -23.54
C PRO A 397 -12.14 8.75 -24.53
N CYS A 398 -13.19 9.35 -25.09
CA CYS A 398 -13.10 10.62 -25.82
C CYS A 398 -13.22 11.84 -24.88
N GLU A 399 -12.94 13.03 -25.41
CA GLU A 399 -13.20 14.34 -24.78
C GLU A 399 -12.53 14.51 -23.39
N ASN A 400 -11.23 14.22 -23.35
CA ASN A 400 -10.43 14.37 -22.13
C ASN A 400 -9.70 15.71 -22.09
N ARG A 401 -9.74 16.40 -20.94
CA ARG A 401 -8.94 17.58 -20.64
C ARG A 401 -7.46 17.21 -20.55
N VAL A 402 -7.17 16.12 -19.85
CA VAL A 402 -5.82 15.64 -19.58
C VAL A 402 -5.74 14.12 -19.82
N VAL A 403 -4.64 13.68 -20.44
CA VAL A 403 -4.17 12.30 -20.37
C VAL A 403 -2.80 12.28 -19.70
N ILE A 404 -2.58 11.36 -18.76
CA ILE A 404 -1.30 11.14 -18.07
C ILE A 404 -0.77 9.75 -18.43
N CYS A 405 0.52 9.66 -18.78
CA CYS A 405 1.23 8.42 -19.05
C CYS A 405 2.54 8.37 -18.23
N PHE A 406 2.55 7.69 -17.07
CA PHE A 406 3.74 7.57 -16.21
C PHE A 406 4.31 6.15 -16.19
N ASP A 407 5.57 5.97 -16.62
CA ASP A 407 6.29 4.67 -16.60
C ASP A 407 5.59 3.52 -17.39
N VAL A 408 4.92 3.83 -18.51
CA VAL A 408 3.99 2.92 -19.19
C VAL A 408 4.27 2.73 -20.69
N LEU A 409 4.67 3.77 -21.42
CA LEU A 409 4.89 3.69 -22.86
C LEU A 409 6.13 2.85 -23.18
N HIS A 410 7.19 2.92 -22.36
CA HIS A 410 8.39 2.09 -22.55
C HIS A 410 8.13 0.57 -22.39
N LEU A 411 6.97 0.16 -21.88
CA LEU A 411 6.54 -1.24 -21.78
C LEU A 411 5.98 -1.81 -23.10
N MET A 412 5.82 -0.96 -24.12
CA MET A 412 5.18 -1.26 -25.39
C MET A 412 6.20 -1.38 -26.54
N SER A 413 5.74 -1.84 -27.71
CA SER A 413 6.53 -1.74 -28.95
C SER A 413 6.51 -0.29 -29.49
N ALA A 414 7.44 0.08 -30.36
CA ALA A 414 7.43 1.40 -31.00
C ALA A 414 6.10 1.66 -31.73
N GLU A 415 5.61 0.66 -32.47
CA GLU A 415 4.32 0.72 -33.18
C GLU A 415 3.14 0.90 -32.20
N ASP A 416 3.12 0.16 -31.09
CA ASP A 416 2.08 0.29 -30.07
C ASP A 416 2.10 1.66 -29.38
N GLN A 417 3.27 2.27 -29.19
CA GLN A 417 3.37 3.65 -28.70
C GLN A 417 2.76 4.64 -29.70
N ASP A 418 3.13 4.57 -30.98
CA ASP A 418 2.56 5.45 -32.01
C ASP A 418 1.03 5.21 -32.15
N ARG A 419 0.52 3.97 -32.02
CA ARG A 419 -0.92 3.66 -31.95
C ARG A 419 -1.60 4.33 -30.75
N VAL A 420 -1.01 4.24 -29.55
CA VAL A 420 -1.57 4.86 -28.33
C VAL A 420 -1.55 6.38 -28.42
N LEU A 421 -0.47 6.99 -28.91
CA LEU A 421 -0.37 8.43 -29.06
C LEU A 421 -1.34 8.98 -30.12
N ALA A 422 -1.54 8.28 -31.24
CA ALA A 422 -2.62 8.59 -32.20
C ALA A 422 -4.02 8.43 -31.59
N GLY A 423 -4.20 7.50 -30.64
CA GLY A 423 -5.39 7.41 -29.79
C GLY A 423 -5.58 8.67 -28.95
N VAL A 424 -4.56 9.06 -28.19
CA VAL A 424 -4.58 10.24 -27.31
C VAL A 424 -4.81 11.54 -28.08
N GLY A 425 -4.12 11.76 -29.20
CA GLY A 425 -4.28 12.98 -30.01
C GLY A 425 -5.71 13.20 -30.53
N ARG A 426 -6.46 12.12 -30.79
CA ARG A 426 -7.89 12.18 -31.15
C ARG A 426 -8.80 12.35 -29.94
N ALA A 427 -8.41 11.78 -28.80
CA ALA A 427 -9.19 11.70 -27.57
C ALA A 427 -9.06 12.93 -26.64
N LEU A 428 -8.03 13.75 -26.78
CA LEU A 428 -7.92 15.05 -26.11
C LEU A 428 -8.91 16.05 -26.71
N GLU A 429 -9.50 16.90 -25.87
CA GLU A 429 -10.24 18.08 -26.33
C GLU A 429 -9.31 19.10 -27.04
N PRO A 430 -9.84 20.09 -27.81
CA PRO A 430 -9.02 21.18 -28.36
C PRO A 430 -8.35 21.99 -27.25
N GLY A 431 -7.01 22.08 -27.24
CA GLY A 431 -6.26 22.66 -26.12
C GLY A 431 -6.17 21.76 -24.88
N GLY A 432 -6.59 20.50 -24.98
CA GLY A 432 -6.31 19.46 -23.99
C GLY A 432 -4.83 19.02 -24.01
N MET A 433 -4.41 18.31 -22.97
CA MET A 433 -2.99 18.08 -22.68
C MET A 433 -2.66 16.61 -22.38
N LEU A 434 -1.59 16.11 -22.99
CA LEU A 434 -0.91 14.87 -22.61
C LEU A 434 0.32 15.20 -21.74
N VAL A 435 0.44 14.55 -20.58
CA VAL A 435 1.63 14.60 -19.72
C VAL A 435 2.30 13.23 -19.68
N VAL A 436 3.55 13.13 -20.12
CA VAL A 436 4.31 11.86 -20.18
C VAL A 436 5.51 11.91 -19.24
N ARG A 437 5.66 10.91 -18.38
CA ARG A 437 6.89 10.69 -17.58
C ARG A 437 7.54 9.40 -18.01
N GLU A 438 8.70 9.52 -18.63
CA GLU A 438 9.43 8.39 -19.21
C GLU A 438 10.94 8.50 -18.97
N ALA A 439 11.64 7.37 -19.13
CA ALA A 439 13.09 7.31 -19.02
C ALA A 439 13.74 7.73 -20.34
N ASP A 440 14.67 8.68 -20.27
CA ASP A 440 15.40 9.19 -21.44
C ASP A 440 16.53 8.22 -21.83
N ALA A 441 16.48 7.70 -23.05
CA ALA A 441 17.50 6.80 -23.58
C ALA A 441 18.87 7.46 -23.75
N ALA A 442 18.95 8.79 -23.88
CA ALA A 442 20.21 9.53 -23.93
C ALA A 442 20.90 9.68 -22.56
N GLY A 443 20.21 9.33 -21.46
CA GLY A 443 20.65 9.48 -20.07
C GLY A 443 21.86 8.62 -19.60
N GLY A 444 22.64 8.05 -20.52
CA GLY A 444 23.90 7.37 -20.25
C GLY A 444 23.82 6.26 -19.18
N TRP A 445 24.72 6.29 -18.20
CA TRP A 445 24.74 5.28 -17.13
C TRP A 445 23.50 5.29 -16.24
N ARG A 446 22.83 6.44 -16.06
CA ARG A 446 21.58 6.54 -15.30
C ARG A 446 20.43 5.83 -16.01
N PHE A 447 20.38 5.93 -17.34
CA PHE A 447 19.47 5.14 -18.17
C PHE A 447 19.73 3.63 -18.03
N GLN A 448 21.00 3.19 -17.97
CA GLN A 448 21.33 1.78 -17.74
C GLN A 448 20.79 1.25 -16.40
N MET A 449 20.82 2.06 -15.34
CA MET A 449 20.20 1.70 -14.05
C MET A 449 18.67 1.53 -14.16
N VAL A 450 17.98 2.42 -14.87
CA VAL A 450 16.53 2.29 -15.11
C VAL A 450 16.22 1.03 -15.91
N ARG A 451 17.00 0.76 -16.97
CA ARG A 451 16.87 -0.43 -17.82
C ARG A 451 17.06 -1.73 -17.02
N ALA A 452 18.09 -1.81 -16.18
CA ALA A 452 18.33 -2.94 -15.30
C ALA A 452 17.22 -3.11 -14.24
N GLY A 453 16.78 -2.02 -13.61
CA GLY A 453 15.70 -2.03 -12.62
C GLY A 453 14.37 -2.51 -13.19
N ASN A 454 14.01 -2.06 -14.41
CA ASN A 454 12.81 -2.52 -15.11
C ASN A 454 12.89 -4.01 -15.51
N TRP A 455 14.05 -4.50 -15.91
CA TRP A 455 14.25 -5.93 -16.23
C TRP A 455 14.15 -6.82 -14.98
N LEU A 456 14.80 -6.44 -13.88
CA LEU A 456 14.66 -7.13 -12.58
C LEU A 456 13.21 -7.13 -12.08
N LYS A 457 12.52 -6.00 -12.19
CA LYS A 457 11.07 -5.85 -11.90
C LYS A 457 10.23 -6.79 -12.78
N ALA A 458 10.55 -6.93 -14.06
CA ALA A 458 9.86 -7.84 -14.99
C ALA A 458 10.04 -9.31 -14.61
N ILE A 459 11.26 -9.74 -14.23
CA ILE A 459 11.54 -11.08 -13.71
C ILE A 459 10.75 -11.34 -12.42
N ALA A 460 10.78 -10.41 -11.47
CA ALA A 460 10.08 -10.54 -10.18
C ALA A 460 8.54 -10.63 -10.29
N ILE A 461 7.96 -10.24 -11.44
CA ILE A 461 6.52 -10.42 -11.74
C ILE A 461 6.25 -11.52 -12.78
N GLY A 462 7.23 -12.39 -13.06
CA GLY A 462 7.12 -13.53 -13.99
C GLY A 462 7.16 -13.19 -15.48
N ARG A 463 7.40 -11.92 -15.85
CA ARG A 463 7.41 -11.42 -17.24
C ARG A 463 8.82 -11.33 -17.82
N TRP A 464 9.62 -12.38 -17.69
CA TRP A 464 11.01 -12.41 -18.18
C TRP A 464 11.18 -12.17 -19.70
N ARG A 465 10.12 -12.40 -20.50
CA ARG A 465 10.06 -12.10 -21.95
C ARG A 465 9.57 -10.68 -22.27
N GLN A 466 9.38 -9.81 -21.28
CA GLN A 466 8.95 -8.42 -21.49
C GLN A 466 9.98 -7.67 -22.35
N ARG A 467 9.55 -7.23 -23.54
CA ARG A 467 10.30 -6.27 -24.35
C ARG A 467 10.04 -4.86 -23.83
N PHE A 468 11.02 -3.98 -24.02
CA PHE A 468 10.93 -2.57 -23.69
C PHE A 468 11.42 -1.76 -24.88
N HIS A 469 10.79 -0.63 -25.17
CA HIS A 469 11.24 0.32 -26.19
C HIS A 469 11.33 1.72 -25.59
N PHE A 470 12.56 2.14 -25.30
CA PHE A 470 12.87 3.48 -24.80
C PHE A 470 13.23 4.39 -25.97
N ARG A 471 12.82 5.65 -25.89
CA ARG A 471 13.13 6.74 -26.83
C ARG A 471 13.98 7.79 -26.12
N SER A 472 14.78 8.55 -26.85
CA SER A 472 15.39 9.77 -26.30
C SER A 472 14.33 10.86 -26.09
N ALA A 473 14.69 11.95 -25.40
CA ALA A 473 13.84 13.14 -25.31
C ALA A 473 13.43 13.69 -26.69
N ASP A 474 14.35 13.69 -27.66
CA ASP A 474 14.11 14.21 -29.00
C ASP A 474 13.29 13.25 -29.88
N ASP A 475 13.52 11.93 -29.75
CA ASP A 475 12.67 10.89 -30.36
C ASP A 475 11.22 10.99 -29.86
N TRP A 476 11.01 11.32 -28.59
CA TRP A 476 9.68 11.56 -28.04
C TRP A 476 9.05 12.83 -28.61
N ARG A 477 9.79 13.95 -28.70
CA ARG A 477 9.30 15.20 -29.30
C ARG A 477 8.82 14.97 -30.73
N ALA A 478 9.69 14.42 -31.57
CA ALA A 478 9.39 14.11 -32.96
C ALA A 478 8.26 13.07 -33.11
N CYS A 479 8.04 12.21 -32.12
CA CYS A 479 6.90 11.30 -32.07
C CYS A 479 5.59 12.04 -31.80
N LEU A 480 5.55 12.88 -30.77
CA LEU A 480 4.37 13.63 -30.36
C LEU A 480 3.95 14.66 -31.43
N GLU A 481 4.92 15.33 -32.06
CA GLU A 481 4.70 16.28 -33.15
C GLU A 481 4.05 15.62 -34.38
N ARG A 482 4.46 14.39 -34.76
CA ARG A 482 3.81 13.63 -35.84
C ARG A 482 2.34 13.30 -35.55
N HIS A 483 1.94 13.25 -34.29
CA HIS A 483 0.55 13.03 -33.86
C HIS A 483 -0.22 14.34 -33.60
N GLY A 484 0.34 15.50 -34.02
CA GLY A 484 -0.32 16.80 -33.95
C GLY A 484 -0.27 17.47 -32.56
N LEU A 485 0.68 17.08 -31.71
CA LEU A 485 0.83 17.61 -30.34
C LEU A 485 2.05 18.53 -30.23
N VAL A 486 1.84 19.78 -29.82
CA VAL A 486 2.91 20.76 -29.58
C VAL A 486 3.56 20.44 -28.24
N THR A 487 4.88 20.19 -28.21
CA THR A 487 5.53 19.51 -27.09
C THR A 487 6.64 20.33 -26.41
N ASP A 488 6.45 20.64 -25.13
CA ASP A 488 7.50 21.07 -24.19
C ASP A 488 8.08 19.85 -23.43
N ILE A 489 9.36 19.89 -23.09
CA ILE A 489 10.09 18.80 -22.41
C ILE A 489 11.01 19.37 -21.34
N GLN A 490 10.84 18.92 -20.10
CA GLN A 490 11.64 19.36 -18.96
C GLN A 490 12.39 18.18 -18.32
N PRO A 491 13.69 18.33 -17.97
CA PRO A 491 14.46 17.27 -17.30
C PRO A 491 13.94 17.02 -15.87
N MET A 492 13.53 15.78 -15.58
CA MET A 492 12.93 15.40 -14.28
C MET A 492 13.89 14.56 -13.42
N GLY A 493 15.15 15.00 -13.35
CA GLY A 493 16.25 14.30 -12.68
C GLY A 493 16.64 14.82 -11.29
N HIS A 494 16.21 16.02 -10.89
CA HIS A 494 16.64 16.62 -9.61
C HIS A 494 16.23 15.74 -8.41
N GLY A 495 17.22 15.36 -7.60
CA GLY A 495 17.03 14.57 -6.38
C GLY A 495 16.92 13.05 -6.56
N THR A 496 16.97 12.51 -7.78
CA THR A 496 16.95 11.04 -8.01
C THR A 496 18.13 10.58 -8.86
N PRO A 497 18.55 9.29 -8.78
CA PRO A 497 19.66 8.79 -9.59
C PRO A 497 19.28 8.49 -11.07
N PHE A 498 18.05 8.78 -11.49
CA PHE A 498 17.49 8.34 -12.76
C PHE A 498 17.43 9.46 -13.80
N ALA A 499 17.70 9.13 -15.06
CA ALA A 499 17.48 10.03 -16.18
C ALA A 499 16.02 9.90 -16.66
N ASN A 500 15.12 10.64 -16.02
CA ASN A 500 13.72 10.75 -16.44
C ASN A 500 13.47 12.13 -17.04
N VAL A 501 12.57 12.18 -18.01
CA VAL A 501 12.01 13.41 -18.60
C VAL A 501 10.52 13.49 -18.31
N LEU A 502 10.02 14.72 -18.17
CA LEU A 502 8.60 15.02 -18.04
C LEU A 502 8.20 15.90 -19.22
N LEU A 503 7.31 15.39 -20.06
CA LEU A 503 6.88 16.02 -21.31
C LEU A 503 5.46 16.55 -21.16
N ARG A 504 5.20 17.73 -21.72
CA ARG A 504 3.90 18.40 -21.78
C ARG A 504 3.54 18.62 -23.25
N ALA A 505 2.58 17.86 -23.76
CA ALA A 505 2.20 17.89 -25.16
C ALA A 505 0.74 18.33 -25.30
N THR A 506 0.47 19.46 -25.97
CA THR A 506 -0.89 20.01 -26.10
C THR A 506 -1.48 19.75 -27.48
N ARG A 507 -2.77 19.38 -27.52
CA ARG A 507 -3.52 19.30 -28.78
C ARG A 507 -3.75 20.72 -29.28
N HIS A 508 -3.26 21.03 -30.48
CA HIS A 508 -3.45 22.35 -31.08
C HIS A 508 -4.96 22.70 -31.12
N GLN A 509 -5.32 23.91 -30.71
CA GLN A 509 -6.67 24.41 -30.92
C GLN A 509 -6.83 24.61 -32.43
N GLY A 510 -7.65 23.79 -33.07
CA GLY A 510 -7.97 23.98 -34.48
C GLY A 510 -8.54 25.39 -34.66
N SER A 511 -7.92 26.18 -35.54
CA SER A 511 -8.43 27.49 -35.93
C SER A 511 -9.82 27.31 -36.51
N GLY A 512 -10.85 27.65 -35.74
CA GLY A 512 -12.24 27.50 -36.18
C GLY A 512 -12.47 28.28 -37.46
N ASP A 513 -13.06 27.62 -38.46
CA ASP A 513 -13.30 28.22 -39.77
C ASP A 513 -14.05 29.55 -39.63
N ARG A 514 -13.43 30.61 -40.14
CA ARG A 514 -14.11 31.84 -40.53
C ARG A 514 -14.31 31.80 -42.05
N GLY A 515 -15.24 30.93 -42.47
CA GLY A 515 -15.74 30.82 -43.85
C GLY A 515 -17.23 31.12 -43.87
#